data_AF-G0ECQ2-F1
#
_entry.id   AF-G0ECQ2-F1
#
_cell.length_a   1.000
_cell.length_b   1.000
_cell.length_c   1.000
_cell.angle_alpha   90.00
_cell.angle_beta   90.00
_cell.angle_gamma   90.00
#
_symmetry.space_group_name_H-M   'P 1'
#
loop_
_entity.id
_entity.type
_entity.pdbx_description
1 polymer ?
#
loop_
_entity_poly.entity_id
_entity_poly.type
_entity_poly.pdbx_seq_one_letter_code
_entity_poly.pdbx_strand_id
1 'polypeptide(L)'
;MSEELGTVPLATPTIDPEKLLDYIDKLDGVAFAVVSREGLPVYIRGQLEREQAEALAALGEEAFRRIEDSFGRLGSGRVTKLGLDMAQGRLYVSRLDGGVIIYQASPRLADLLAEVIERLKDNRPVKCGNCGHDVTLATYKCPRCNRTVPFVARECPHCGANIDVKRCPNCGSPLRSDGSIVKPPKEPVYIGYGASVLMFGIGGLALALGVPAAGVAAIAAGVMLALGTTIIVKRSI
;
A
#
# COMPACT_ATOMS: atom_id res chain seq x y z
N MET A 1 -3.97 -12.53 51.51
CA MET A 1 -4.13 -13.36 50.30
C MET A 1 -3.79 -12.47 49.13
N SER A 2 -2.55 -12.55 48.66
CA SER A 2 -2.06 -11.73 47.56
C SER A 2 -2.34 -12.48 46.26
N GLU A 3 -3.27 -11.97 45.44
CA GLU A 3 -3.47 -12.44 44.08
C GLU A 3 -2.23 -12.08 43.25
N GLU A 4 -1.43 -13.10 42.93
CA GLU A 4 -0.40 -12.99 41.91
C GLU A 4 -1.09 -12.82 40.56
N LEU A 5 -1.11 -11.57 40.07
CA LEU A 5 -1.48 -11.24 38.70
C LEU A 5 -0.51 -11.97 37.74
N GLY A 6 -0.95 -13.13 37.25
CA GLY A 6 -0.24 -13.88 36.23
C GLY A 6 -0.04 -13.01 34.99
N THR A 7 1.20 -12.60 34.75
CA THR A 7 1.59 -11.92 33.53
C THR A 7 1.50 -12.93 32.39
N VAL A 8 0.47 -12.81 31.55
CA VAL A 8 0.41 -13.55 30.29
C VAL A 8 1.58 -13.05 29.45
N PRO A 9 2.58 -13.91 29.12
CA PRO A 9 3.63 -13.49 28.20
C PRO A 9 2.98 -13.26 26.84
N LEU A 10 2.77 -12.00 26.50
CA LEU A 10 2.37 -11.59 25.17
C LEU A 10 3.50 -12.04 24.25
N ALA A 11 3.30 -13.13 23.52
CA ALA A 11 4.20 -13.56 22.46
C ALA A 11 4.26 -12.42 21.44
N THR A 12 5.29 -11.59 21.54
CA THR A 12 5.51 -10.51 20.60
C THR A 12 5.79 -11.15 19.24
N PRO A 13 5.01 -10.83 18.20
CA PRO A 13 5.16 -11.40 16.89
C PRO A 13 6.54 -11.06 16.37
N THR A 14 7.38 -12.08 16.25
CA THR A 14 8.78 -11.90 15.90
C THR A 14 8.86 -11.65 14.41
N ILE A 15 9.27 -10.44 14.04
CA ILE A 15 9.57 -10.13 12.63
C ILE A 15 10.71 -11.04 12.20
N ASP A 16 10.49 -11.79 11.13
CA ASP A 16 11.52 -12.58 10.47
C ASP A 16 12.51 -11.62 9.77
N PRO A 17 13.73 -11.42 10.31
CA PRO A 17 14.65 -10.40 9.82
C PRO A 17 15.14 -10.71 8.40
N GLU A 18 15.21 -12.00 8.04
CA GLU A 18 15.65 -12.43 6.71
C GLU A 18 14.61 -12.02 5.65
N LYS A 19 13.33 -12.29 5.90
CA LYS A 19 12.23 -11.85 5.01
C LYS A 19 12.15 -10.34 4.86
N LEU A 20 12.37 -9.59 5.95
CA LEU A 20 12.39 -8.13 5.90
C LEU A 20 13.55 -7.61 5.04
N LEU A 21 14.74 -8.20 5.17
CA LEU A 21 15.89 -7.81 4.36
C LEU A 21 15.73 -8.19 2.89
N ASP A 22 15.23 -9.39 2.59
CA ASP A 22 14.92 -9.80 1.22
C ASP A 22 13.85 -8.92 0.57
N TYR A 23 12.95 -8.36 1.37
CA TYR A 23 12.00 -7.35 0.91
C TYR A 23 12.69 -6.02 0.61
N ILE A 24 13.50 -5.51 1.54
CA ILE A 24 14.21 -4.23 1.41
C ILE A 24 15.17 -4.24 0.21
N ASP A 25 15.87 -5.35 -0.03
CA ASP A 25 16.81 -5.53 -1.15
C ASP A 25 16.14 -5.41 -2.53
N LYS A 26 14.83 -5.71 -2.61
CA LYS A 26 14.06 -5.58 -3.85
C LYS A 26 13.63 -4.14 -4.16
N LEU A 27 13.79 -3.21 -3.23
CA LEU A 27 13.30 -1.83 -3.37
C LEU A 27 14.37 -0.95 -4.00
N ASP A 28 14.00 -0.23 -5.05
CA ASP A 28 14.90 0.76 -5.65
C ASP A 28 15.08 1.95 -4.70
N GLY A 29 16.29 2.48 -4.61
CA GLY A 29 16.60 3.65 -3.77
C GLY A 29 16.90 3.34 -2.30
N VAL A 30 17.10 2.06 -1.96
CA VAL A 30 17.82 1.64 -0.75
C VAL A 30 19.28 1.40 -1.13
N ALA A 31 20.21 2.03 -0.41
CA ALA A 31 21.65 1.85 -0.67
C ALA A 31 22.21 0.59 0.03
N PHE A 32 21.81 0.38 1.28
CA PHE A 32 22.16 -0.78 2.09
C PHE A 32 21.16 -0.99 3.23
N ALA A 33 21.17 -2.20 3.79
CA ALA A 33 20.48 -2.53 5.03
C ALA A 33 21.29 -3.54 5.85
N VAL A 34 21.30 -3.36 7.17
CA VAL A 34 22.01 -4.18 8.15
C VAL A 34 21.06 -4.51 9.28
N VAL A 35 20.97 -5.79 9.65
CA VAL A 35 20.32 -6.21 10.89
C VAL A 35 21.42 -6.53 11.90
N SER A 36 21.39 -5.85 13.04
CA SER A 36 22.34 -6.00 14.14
C SER A 36 21.68 -6.67 15.34
N ARG A 37 22.45 -7.51 16.05
CA ARG A 37 22.14 -7.99 17.40
C ARG A 37 23.40 -7.92 18.24
N GLU A 38 23.28 -7.36 19.44
CA GLU A 38 24.39 -7.22 20.39
C GLU A 38 25.60 -6.45 19.83
N GLY A 39 25.31 -5.50 18.93
CA GLY A 39 26.30 -4.63 18.29
C GLY A 39 27.03 -5.28 17.13
N LEU A 40 26.62 -6.49 16.72
CA LEU A 40 27.23 -7.23 15.62
C LEU A 40 26.24 -7.40 14.45
N PRO A 41 26.69 -7.24 13.20
CA PRO A 41 25.84 -7.45 12.04
C PRO A 41 25.56 -8.94 11.86
N VAL A 42 24.28 -9.30 11.89
CA VAL A 42 23.81 -10.67 11.61
C VAL A 42 23.57 -10.84 10.12
N TYR A 43 23.02 -9.81 9.47
CA TYR A 43 22.71 -9.83 8.04
C TYR A 43 23.05 -8.48 7.41
N ILE A 44 23.58 -8.54 6.19
CA ILE A 44 24.01 -7.38 5.41
C ILE A 44 23.43 -7.51 3.98
N ARG A 45 22.89 -6.41 3.45
CA ARG A 45 22.44 -6.26 2.05
C ARG A 45 22.94 -4.93 1.48
N GLY A 46 23.20 -4.89 0.18
CA GLY A 46 23.73 -3.72 -0.52
C GLY A 46 25.26 -3.63 -0.56
N GLN A 47 25.79 -2.46 -0.92
CA GLN A 47 27.22 -2.23 -1.17
C GLN A 47 28.00 -1.81 0.08
N LEU A 48 27.75 -2.48 1.21
CA LEU A 48 28.40 -2.16 2.47
C LEU A 48 29.48 -3.20 2.78
N GLU A 49 30.71 -2.74 3.02
CA GLU A 49 31.77 -3.64 3.45
C GLU A 49 31.52 -4.13 4.88
N ARG A 50 32.03 -5.31 5.22
CA ARG A 50 31.79 -5.92 6.53
C ARG A 50 32.26 -5.04 7.70
N GLU A 51 33.42 -4.41 7.58
CA GLU A 51 33.95 -3.50 8.61
C GLU A 51 33.02 -2.30 8.83
N GLN A 52 32.48 -1.72 7.74
CA GLN A 52 31.52 -0.63 7.82
C GLN A 52 30.19 -1.09 8.45
N ALA A 53 29.75 -2.32 8.16
CA ALA A 53 28.57 -2.91 8.77
C ALA A 53 28.74 -3.14 10.27
N GLU A 54 29.92 -3.60 10.71
CA GLU A 54 30.28 -3.78 12.12
C GLU A 54 30.30 -2.43 12.86
N ALA A 55 30.91 -1.41 12.26
CA ALA A 55 30.90 -0.07 12.81
C ALA A 55 29.47 0.51 12.93
N LEU A 56 28.64 0.35 11.89
CA LEU A 56 27.25 0.81 11.91
C LEU A 56 26.41 0.05 12.94
N ALA A 57 26.57 -1.27 13.05
CA ALA A 57 25.88 -2.11 14.03
C ALA A 57 26.16 -1.64 15.47
N ALA A 58 27.44 -1.46 15.81
CA ALA A 58 27.87 -0.97 17.11
C ALA A 58 27.34 0.44 17.40
N LEU A 59 27.47 1.37 16.44
CA LEU A 59 27.00 2.74 16.59
C LEU A 59 25.47 2.82 16.70
N GLY A 60 24.73 2.05 15.90
CA GLY A 60 23.28 2.06 15.88
C GLY A 60 22.67 1.59 17.21
N GLU A 61 23.20 0.51 17.78
CA GLU A 61 22.74 0.02 19.09
C GLU A 61 23.12 0.95 20.24
N GLU A 62 24.36 1.46 20.26
CA GLU A 62 24.79 2.39 21.29
C GLU A 62 24.00 3.70 21.24
N ALA A 63 23.71 4.23 20.05
CA ALA A 63 22.88 5.41 19.88
C ALA A 63 21.47 5.18 20.42
N PHE A 64 20.84 4.04 20.09
CA PHE A 64 19.53 3.68 20.63
C PHE A 64 19.53 3.57 22.15
N ARG A 65 20.51 2.86 22.71
CA ARG A 65 20.66 2.66 24.16
C ARG A 65 20.74 3.99 24.90
N ARG A 66 21.65 4.88 24.46
CA ARG A 66 21.83 6.21 25.08
C ARG A 66 20.59 7.08 25.02
N ILE A 67 19.89 7.05 23.89
CA ILE A 67 18.67 7.83 23.69
C ILE A 67 17.57 7.26 24.58
N GLU A 68 17.37 5.95 24.62
CA GLU A 68 16.39 5.33 25.50
C GLU A 68 16.65 5.61 26.98
N ASP A 69 17.91 5.54 27.42
CA ASP A 69 18.28 5.89 28.79
C ASP A 69 17.96 7.36 29.12
N SER A 70 18.13 8.25 28.13
CA SER A 70 17.80 9.67 28.27
C SER A 70 16.28 9.90 28.33
N PHE A 71 15.50 9.25 27.46
CA PHE A 71 14.04 9.37 27.44
C PHE A 71 13.36 8.66 28.62
N GLY A 72 13.93 7.57 29.13
CA GLY A 72 13.46 6.88 30.32
C GLY A 72 13.45 7.80 31.56
N ARG A 73 14.43 8.71 31.67
CA ARG A 73 14.49 9.72 32.74
C ARG A 73 13.41 10.79 32.61
N LEU A 74 12.92 11.04 31.39
CA LEU A 74 11.87 12.01 31.10
C LEU A 74 10.46 11.42 31.23
N GLY A 75 10.33 10.15 31.66
CA GLY A 75 9.04 9.50 31.92
C GLY A 75 8.16 9.33 30.68
N SER A 76 8.71 9.46 29.47
CA SER A 76 7.92 9.51 28.24
C SER A 76 8.52 8.69 27.10
N GLY A 77 7.87 7.57 26.82
CA GLY A 77 7.96 6.85 25.55
C GLY A 77 9.13 5.86 25.40
N ARG A 78 8.92 4.88 24.52
CA ARG A 78 9.99 4.06 23.96
C ARG A 78 10.37 4.64 22.61
N VAL A 79 11.66 4.82 22.36
CA VAL A 79 12.13 5.23 21.05
C VAL A 79 11.98 4.05 20.10
N THR A 80 11.26 4.24 19.00
CA THR A 80 11.01 3.19 18.01
C THR A 80 11.91 3.34 16.78
N LYS A 81 12.31 4.57 16.46
CA LYS A 81 13.11 4.93 15.29
C LYS A 81 14.00 6.14 15.54
N LEU A 82 15.16 6.14 14.90
CA LEU A 82 16.10 7.25 14.78
C LEU A 82 16.35 7.51 13.30
N GLY A 83 16.37 8.77 12.89
CA GLY A 83 16.67 9.19 11.52
C GLY A 83 17.79 10.21 11.53
N LEU A 84 18.80 10.01 10.68
CA LEU A 84 19.94 10.90 10.48
C LEU A 84 19.97 11.35 9.03
N ASP A 85 19.79 12.65 8.81
CA ASP A 85 19.91 13.26 7.49
C ASP A 85 21.38 13.32 7.06
N MET A 86 21.68 12.75 5.88
CA MET A 86 23.01 12.73 5.28
C MET A 86 22.97 13.38 3.88
N ALA A 87 24.13 13.73 3.34
CA ALA A 87 24.21 14.33 1.99
C ALA A 87 23.66 13.40 0.89
N GLN A 88 23.74 12.08 1.08
CA GLN A 88 23.36 11.08 0.07
C GLN A 88 22.01 10.38 0.37
N GLY A 89 21.28 10.81 1.39
CA GLY A 89 20.02 10.16 1.79
C GLY A 89 19.80 10.28 3.29
N ARG A 90 18.92 9.45 3.84
CA ARG A 90 18.67 9.42 5.28
C ARG A 90 18.97 8.02 5.81
N LEU A 91 19.78 7.95 6.86
CA LEU A 91 20.08 6.72 7.59
C LEU A 91 19.02 6.55 8.67
N TYR A 92 18.32 5.42 8.66
CA TYR A 92 17.37 5.05 9.69
C TYR A 92 17.92 3.92 10.52
N VAL A 93 17.67 4.01 11.81
CA VAL A 93 17.85 2.91 12.75
C VAL A 93 16.49 2.65 13.38
N SER A 94 16.00 1.41 13.35
CA SER A 94 14.71 1.03 13.92
C SER A 94 14.88 -0.20 14.80
N ARG A 95 14.18 -0.22 15.93
CA ARG A 95 14.28 -1.33 16.87
C ARG A 95 13.53 -2.55 16.36
N LEU A 96 14.20 -3.70 16.37
CA LEU A 96 13.63 -5.03 16.14
C LEU A 96 13.64 -5.83 17.45
N ASP A 97 12.97 -6.99 17.46
CA ASP A 97 13.01 -7.90 18.59
C ASP A 97 14.43 -8.48 18.74
N GLY A 98 15.10 -8.08 19.83
CA GLY A 98 16.47 -8.50 20.14
C GLY A 98 17.56 -7.82 19.33
N GLY A 99 17.29 -6.69 18.66
CA GLY A 99 18.30 -5.99 17.86
C GLY A 99 17.82 -4.70 17.22
N VAL A 100 18.53 -4.25 16.19
CA VAL A 100 18.16 -3.09 15.37
C VAL A 100 18.30 -3.41 13.90
N ILE A 101 17.48 -2.76 13.07
CA ILE A 101 17.70 -2.66 11.63
C ILE A 101 18.18 -1.27 11.29
N ILE A 102 19.26 -1.19 10.52
CA ILE A 102 19.88 0.03 10.04
C ILE A 102 19.78 0.02 8.53
N TYR A 103 19.27 1.08 7.91
CA TYR A 103 19.18 1.16 6.45
C TYR A 103 19.32 2.60 5.97
N GLN A 104 19.91 2.77 4.79
CA GLN A 104 19.99 4.06 4.13
C GLN A 104 19.09 4.06 2.89
N ALA A 105 18.20 5.03 2.81
CA ALA A 105 17.28 5.17 1.67
C ALA A 105 16.99 6.65 1.36
N SER A 106 16.38 6.90 0.20
CA SER A 106 15.84 8.22 -0.11
C SER A 106 14.77 8.64 0.92
N PRO A 107 14.63 9.92 1.29
CA PRO A 107 13.77 10.34 2.40
C PRO A 107 12.33 9.82 2.31
N ARG A 108 11.70 9.92 1.14
CA ARG A 108 10.33 9.45 0.90
C ARG A 108 10.18 7.94 1.02
N LEU A 109 11.16 7.18 0.55
CA LEU A 109 11.13 5.72 0.65
C LEU A 109 11.36 5.28 2.10
N ALA A 110 12.22 5.98 2.81
CA ALA A 110 12.57 5.63 4.17
C ALA A 110 11.39 5.83 5.14
N ASP A 111 10.59 6.88 4.96
CA ASP A 111 9.34 7.06 5.71
C ASP A 111 8.33 5.93 5.43
N LEU A 112 8.23 5.47 4.17
CA LEU A 112 7.39 4.33 3.80
C LEU A 112 7.90 3.02 4.43
N LEU A 113 9.21 2.79 4.43
CA LEU A 113 9.81 1.62 5.08
C LEU A 113 9.58 1.62 6.59
N ALA A 114 9.68 2.78 7.24
CA ALA A 114 9.36 2.91 8.65
C ALA A 114 7.89 2.51 8.93
N GLU A 115 6.94 2.93 8.10
CA GLU A 115 5.53 2.50 8.23
C GLU A 115 5.38 0.98 8.06
N VAL A 116 6.05 0.37 7.07
CA VAL A 116 6.02 -1.09 6.86
C VAL A 116 6.56 -1.82 8.09
N ILE A 117 7.70 -1.39 8.62
CA ILE A 117 8.32 -1.99 9.81
C ILE A 117 7.39 -1.85 11.02
N GLU A 118 6.81 -0.66 11.25
CA GLU A 118 5.86 -0.43 12.35
C GLU A 118 4.63 -1.36 12.23
N ARG A 119 4.07 -1.53 11.03
CA ARG A 119 2.94 -2.46 10.79
C ARG A 119 3.29 -3.92 11.11
N LEU A 120 4.50 -4.36 10.75
CA LEU A 120 4.97 -5.70 11.06
C LEU A 120 5.15 -5.90 12.56
N LYS A 121 5.70 -4.91 13.27
CA LYS A 121 5.89 -4.94 14.73
C LYS A 121 4.55 -5.02 15.46
N ASP A 122 3.57 -4.27 14.99
CA ASP A 122 2.24 -4.23 15.58
C ASP A 122 1.34 -5.39 15.13
N ASN A 123 1.85 -6.30 14.29
CA ASN A 123 1.08 -7.39 13.68
C ASN A 123 -0.21 -6.90 13.00
N ARG A 124 -0.08 -5.80 12.25
CA ARG A 124 -1.15 -5.20 11.44
C ARG A 124 -0.87 -5.43 9.95
N PRO A 125 -0.90 -6.69 9.47
CA PRO A 125 -0.61 -6.99 8.08
C PRO A 125 -1.68 -6.39 7.15
N VAL A 126 -1.24 -5.94 5.99
CA VAL A 126 -2.11 -5.54 4.89
C VAL A 126 -2.52 -6.79 4.13
N LYS A 127 -3.77 -7.22 4.29
CA LYS A 127 -4.32 -8.40 3.59
C LYS A 127 -5.12 -7.99 2.37
N CYS A 128 -5.03 -8.80 1.31
CA CYS A 128 -5.88 -8.65 0.14
C CYS A 128 -7.35 -8.88 0.51
N GLY A 129 -8.21 -7.89 0.27
CA GLY A 129 -9.64 -8.00 0.54
C GLY A 129 -10.37 -9.04 -0.32
N ASN A 130 -9.75 -9.53 -1.41
CA ASN A 130 -10.33 -10.57 -2.27
C ASN A 130 -9.89 -12.00 -1.88
N CYS A 131 -8.59 -12.26 -1.74
CA CYS A 131 -8.06 -13.61 -1.49
C CYS A 131 -7.42 -13.82 -0.10
N GLY A 132 -7.35 -12.78 0.74
CA GLY A 132 -6.76 -12.84 2.08
C GLY A 132 -5.23 -12.89 2.14
N HIS A 133 -4.53 -12.98 1.00
CA HIS A 133 -3.07 -13.01 0.94
C HIS A 133 -2.44 -11.77 1.58
N ASP A 134 -1.37 -11.94 2.37
CA ASP A 134 -0.61 -10.86 2.98
C ASP A 134 0.24 -10.14 1.94
N VAL A 135 -0.02 -8.86 1.72
CA VAL A 135 0.68 -8.00 0.77
C VAL A 135 1.55 -6.95 1.45
N THR A 136 1.80 -7.06 2.76
CA THR A 136 2.62 -6.11 3.54
C THR A 136 4.04 -6.00 2.99
N LEU A 137 4.66 -7.15 2.71
CA LEU A 137 6.00 -7.26 2.13
C LEU A 137 5.96 -7.49 0.61
N ALA A 138 4.84 -7.17 -0.06
CA ALA A 138 4.78 -7.21 -1.51
C ALA A 138 5.43 -5.96 -2.12
N THR A 139 5.98 -6.10 -3.32
CA THR A 139 6.53 -4.99 -4.10
C THR A 139 5.67 -4.71 -5.33
N TYR A 140 5.83 -3.52 -5.90
CA TYR A 140 5.13 -3.09 -7.10
C TYR A 140 6.07 -2.28 -7.99
N LYS A 141 6.03 -2.52 -9.31
CA LYS A 141 6.78 -1.70 -10.27
C LYS A 141 5.96 -0.50 -10.69
N CYS A 142 6.48 0.70 -10.44
CA CYS A 142 5.82 1.94 -10.82
C CYS A 142 5.69 2.04 -12.35
N PRO A 143 4.49 2.21 -12.92
CA PRO A 143 4.31 2.28 -14.38
C PRO A 143 4.93 3.51 -15.03
N ARG A 144 5.25 4.56 -14.24
CA ARG A 144 5.80 5.82 -14.76
C ARG A 144 7.33 5.82 -14.83
N CYS A 145 8.02 5.33 -13.81
CA CYS A 145 9.49 5.35 -13.75
C CYS A 145 10.14 3.95 -13.69
N ASN A 146 9.33 2.89 -13.74
CA ASN A 146 9.73 1.48 -13.71
C ASN A 146 10.53 1.03 -12.47
N ARG A 147 10.59 1.87 -11.42
CA ARG A 147 11.22 1.52 -10.14
C ARG A 147 10.29 0.67 -9.27
N THR A 148 10.89 -0.26 -8.55
CA THR A 148 10.26 -1.17 -7.59
C THR A 148 10.09 -0.48 -6.25
N VAL A 149 8.84 -0.42 -5.80
CA VAL A 149 8.42 0.31 -4.59
C VAL A 149 7.57 -0.59 -3.69
N PRO A 150 7.38 -0.23 -2.41
CA PRO A 150 6.44 -0.92 -1.52
C PRO A 150 5.03 -1.00 -2.08
N PHE A 151 4.35 -2.15 -1.96
CA PHE A 151 2.94 -2.27 -2.35
C PHE A 151 2.02 -1.32 -1.58
N VAL A 152 2.36 -1.01 -0.32
CA VAL A 152 1.60 -0.09 0.54
C VAL A 152 1.78 1.39 0.18
N ALA A 153 2.67 1.72 -0.78
CA ALA A 153 2.90 3.11 -1.18
C ALA A 153 1.73 3.66 -2.01
N ARG A 154 1.12 4.78 -1.57
CA ARG A 154 0.07 5.48 -2.34
C ARG A 154 0.64 6.29 -3.50
N GLU A 155 1.84 6.82 -3.33
CA GLU A 155 2.58 7.57 -4.33
C GLU A 155 3.97 6.97 -4.51
N CYS A 156 4.51 7.03 -5.72
CA CYS A 156 5.86 6.57 -5.99
C CYS A 156 6.88 7.51 -5.31
N PRO A 157 7.74 7.01 -4.40
CA PRO A 157 8.72 7.84 -3.71
C PRO A 157 9.77 8.46 -4.65
N HIS A 158 9.92 7.94 -5.87
CA HIS A 158 10.92 8.39 -6.83
C HIS A 158 10.41 9.44 -7.82
N CYS A 159 9.18 9.30 -8.33
CA CYS A 159 8.64 10.19 -9.37
C CYS A 159 7.35 10.92 -8.98
N GLY A 160 6.78 10.64 -7.80
CA GLY A 160 5.55 11.25 -7.31
C GLY A 160 4.27 10.83 -8.04
N ALA A 161 4.31 9.81 -8.91
CA ALA A 161 3.10 9.28 -9.53
C ALA A 161 2.17 8.66 -8.47
N ASN A 162 0.87 8.96 -8.56
CA ASN A 162 -0.15 8.26 -7.78
C ASN A 162 -0.27 6.81 -8.29
N ILE A 163 -0.05 5.86 -7.39
CA ILE A 163 -0.05 4.42 -7.63
C ILE A 163 -0.94 3.71 -6.61
N ASP A 164 -1.98 4.37 -6.09
CA ASP A 164 -2.82 3.81 -5.03
C ASP A 164 -3.47 2.48 -5.45
N VAL A 165 -3.90 2.39 -6.71
CA VAL A 165 -4.51 1.18 -7.28
C VAL A 165 -3.46 0.27 -7.92
N LYS A 166 -3.36 -0.95 -7.41
CA LYS A 166 -2.39 -1.98 -7.83
C LYS A 166 -3.09 -3.32 -8.03
N ARG A 167 -2.42 -4.31 -8.63
CA ARG A 167 -2.95 -5.68 -8.73
C ARG A 167 -2.37 -6.56 -7.63
N CYS A 168 -3.20 -7.36 -6.97
CA CYS A 168 -2.75 -8.36 -6.02
C CYS A 168 -1.78 -9.33 -6.70
N PRO A 169 -0.58 -9.60 -6.14
CA PRO A 169 0.38 -10.53 -6.73
C PRO A 169 -0.12 -11.99 -6.74
N ASN A 170 -1.07 -12.34 -5.85
CA ASN A 170 -1.61 -13.69 -5.75
C ASN A 170 -2.83 -13.92 -6.67
N CYS A 171 -3.85 -13.05 -6.62
CA CYS A 171 -5.11 -13.25 -7.37
C CYS A 171 -5.35 -12.26 -8.52
N GLY A 172 -4.47 -11.28 -8.74
CA GLY A 172 -4.58 -10.31 -9.85
C GLY A 172 -5.67 -9.23 -9.70
N SER A 173 -6.49 -9.28 -8.64
CA SER A 173 -7.56 -8.31 -8.40
C SER A 173 -7.03 -6.89 -8.13
N PRO A 174 -7.75 -5.84 -8.55
CA PRO A 174 -7.36 -4.46 -8.27
C PRO A 174 -7.60 -4.12 -6.79
N LEU A 175 -6.55 -3.69 -6.10
CA LEU A 175 -6.54 -3.33 -4.69
C LEU A 175 -6.02 -1.90 -4.51
N ARG A 176 -6.45 -1.24 -3.44
CA ARG A 176 -5.79 -0.03 -2.92
C ARG A 176 -4.55 -0.40 -2.10
N SER A 177 -3.78 0.62 -1.72
CA SER A 177 -2.57 0.44 -0.90
C SER A 177 -2.83 -0.13 0.50
N ASP A 178 -4.07 -0.04 0.99
CA ASP A 178 -4.52 -0.63 2.26
C ASP A 178 -5.06 -2.06 2.12
N GLY A 179 -4.99 -2.65 0.92
CA GLY A 179 -5.48 -4.00 0.64
C GLY A 179 -6.97 -4.09 0.32
N SER A 180 -7.73 -3.00 0.40
CA SER A 180 -9.16 -2.98 0.06
C SER A 180 -9.40 -3.17 -1.45
N ILE A 181 -10.48 -3.86 -1.81
CA ILE A 181 -10.86 -4.09 -3.22
C ILE A 181 -11.32 -2.77 -3.84
N VAL A 182 -10.76 -2.43 -5.00
CA VAL A 182 -11.32 -1.36 -5.83
C VAL A 182 -12.56 -1.91 -6.52
N LYS A 183 -13.73 -1.49 -6.06
CA LYS A 183 -14.96 -1.75 -6.81
C LYS A 183 -14.81 -1.02 -8.15
N PRO A 184 -15.03 -1.69 -9.29
CA PRO A 184 -15.09 -0.97 -10.55
C PRO A 184 -16.12 0.15 -10.39
N PRO A 185 -15.88 1.35 -10.93
CA PRO A 185 -16.94 2.34 -11.02
C PRO A 185 -18.14 1.61 -11.61
N LYS A 186 -19.32 1.73 -10.99
CA LYS A 186 -20.54 1.23 -11.61
C LYS A 186 -20.64 1.99 -12.92
N GLU A 187 -20.22 1.35 -14.02
CA GLU A 187 -20.44 1.91 -15.34
C GLU A 187 -21.94 2.23 -15.38
N PRO A 188 -22.35 3.44 -15.77
CA PRO A 188 -23.75 3.71 -16.01
C PRO A 188 -24.17 2.66 -17.02
N VAL A 189 -24.95 1.70 -16.56
CA VAL A 189 -25.40 0.60 -17.39
C VAL A 189 -26.27 1.26 -18.47
N TYR A 190 -25.72 1.42 -19.67
CA TYR A 190 -26.34 2.09 -20.83
C TYR A 190 -27.53 1.27 -21.40
N ILE A 191 -28.27 0.52 -20.57
CA ILE A 191 -29.48 -0.23 -20.96
C ILE A 191 -30.53 0.72 -21.58
N GLY A 192 -30.55 2.00 -21.18
CA GLY A 192 -31.48 2.99 -21.72
C GLY A 192 -31.26 3.36 -23.19
N TYR A 193 -30.00 3.34 -23.68
CA TYR A 193 -29.70 3.76 -25.05
C TYR A 193 -30.02 2.66 -26.07
N GLY A 194 -29.84 1.39 -25.70
CA GLY A 194 -30.23 0.28 -26.57
C GLY A 194 -31.73 0.26 -26.85
N ALA A 195 -32.56 0.45 -25.81
CA ALA A 195 -34.02 0.44 -25.95
C ALA A 195 -34.55 1.62 -26.77
N SER A 196 -34.00 2.82 -26.59
CA SER A 196 -34.43 4.00 -27.36
C SER A 196 -34.07 3.88 -28.84
N VAL A 197 -32.84 3.48 -29.19
CA VAL A 197 -32.42 3.28 -30.60
C VAL A 197 -33.30 2.23 -31.28
N LEU A 198 -33.63 1.14 -30.59
CA LEU A 198 -34.47 0.07 -31.14
C LEU A 198 -35.90 0.56 -31.40
N MET A 199 -36.48 1.37 -30.50
CA MET A 199 -37.80 1.97 -30.69
C MET A 199 -37.84 3.00 -31.82
N PHE A 200 -36.79 3.81 -32.00
CA PHE A 200 -36.70 4.71 -33.17
C PHE A 200 -36.59 3.92 -34.48
N GLY A 201 -35.84 2.82 -34.50
CA GLY A 201 -35.73 1.94 -35.67
C GLY A 201 -37.07 1.30 -36.06
N ILE A 202 -37.81 0.74 -35.09
CA ILE A 202 -39.16 0.19 -35.32
C ILE A 202 -40.12 1.27 -35.79
N GLY A 203 -40.09 2.44 -35.17
CA GLY A 203 -40.93 3.57 -35.54
C GLY A 203 -40.71 4.03 -36.98
N GLY A 204 -39.45 4.18 -37.40
CA GLY A 204 -39.10 4.52 -38.78
C GLY A 204 -39.55 3.46 -39.78
N LEU A 205 -39.38 2.17 -39.46
CA LEU A 205 -39.82 1.07 -40.32
C LEU A 205 -41.35 1.01 -40.47
N ALA A 206 -42.10 1.20 -39.39
CA ALA A 206 -43.57 1.20 -39.42
C ALA A 206 -44.12 2.36 -40.26
N LEU A 207 -43.47 3.53 -40.22
CA LEU A 207 -43.81 4.65 -41.12
C LEU A 207 -43.54 4.30 -42.59
N ALA A 208 -42.41 3.66 -42.88
CA ALA A 208 -42.08 3.24 -44.25
C ALA A 208 -43.06 2.20 -44.81
N LEU A 209 -43.64 1.35 -43.96
CA LEU A 209 -44.65 0.35 -44.33
C LEU A 209 -46.09 0.90 -44.39
N GLY A 210 -46.29 2.21 -44.21
CA GLY A 210 -47.62 2.84 -44.32
C GLY A 210 -48.53 2.61 -43.10
N VAL A 211 -47.96 2.35 -41.92
CA VAL A 211 -48.72 2.17 -40.66
C VAL A 211 -48.45 3.37 -39.73
N PRO A 212 -49.01 4.56 -40.01
CA PRO A 212 -48.60 5.82 -39.37
C PRO A 212 -48.87 5.84 -37.86
N ALA A 213 -50.00 5.27 -37.41
CA ALA A 213 -50.35 5.23 -35.99
C ALA A 213 -49.34 4.44 -35.15
N ALA A 214 -48.86 3.30 -35.66
CA ALA A 214 -47.86 2.48 -34.99
C ALA A 214 -46.48 3.15 -34.98
N GLY A 215 -46.11 3.81 -36.09
CA GLY A 215 -44.85 4.54 -36.21
C GLY A 215 -44.71 5.69 -35.22
N VAL A 216 -45.72 6.56 -35.13
CA VAL A 216 -45.71 7.70 -34.20
C VAL A 216 -45.69 7.23 -32.74
N ALA A 217 -46.45 6.18 -32.39
CA ALA A 217 -46.48 5.61 -31.04
C ALA A 217 -45.10 5.06 -30.61
N ALA A 218 -44.42 4.35 -31.51
CA ALA A 218 -43.08 3.80 -31.23
C ALA A 218 -42.02 4.90 -31.06
N ILE A 219 -42.04 5.95 -31.89
CA ILE A 219 -41.14 7.11 -31.76
C ILE A 219 -41.38 7.85 -30.44
N ALA A 220 -42.63 8.11 -30.08
CA ALA A 220 -42.98 8.78 -28.82
C ALA A 220 -42.52 7.98 -27.60
N ALA A 221 -42.71 6.65 -27.62
CA ALA A 221 -42.19 5.77 -26.57
C ALA A 221 -40.65 5.78 -26.49
N GLY A 222 -39.95 5.80 -27.64
CA GLY A 222 -38.50 5.96 -27.71
C GLY A 222 -38.00 7.27 -27.08
N VAL A 223 -38.68 8.40 -27.37
CA VAL A 223 -38.38 9.71 -26.78
C VAL A 223 -38.62 9.71 -25.26
N MET A 224 -39.73 9.15 -24.79
CA MET A 224 -40.03 9.07 -23.35
C MET A 224 -39.01 8.24 -22.58
N LEU A 225 -38.54 7.12 -23.15
CA LEU A 225 -37.46 6.32 -22.56
C LEU A 225 -36.13 7.09 -22.53
N ALA A 226 -35.79 7.81 -23.61
CA ALA A 226 -34.59 8.64 -23.66
C ALA A 226 -34.63 9.76 -22.59
N LEU A 227 -35.76 10.46 -22.45
CA LEU A 227 -35.95 11.51 -21.45
C LEU A 227 -36.02 10.98 -20.02
N GLY A 228 -36.61 9.80 -19.79
CA GLY A 228 -36.62 9.16 -18.48
C GLY A 228 -35.22 8.78 -18.00
N THR A 229 -34.35 8.34 -18.91
CA THR A 229 -32.98 7.92 -18.56
C THR A 229 -32.07 9.09 -18.17
N THR A 230 -32.22 10.28 -18.76
CA THR A 230 -31.44 11.47 -18.38
C THR A 230 -31.76 11.98 -16.97
N ILE A 231 -32.99 11.78 -16.49
CA ILE A 231 -33.40 12.19 -15.14
C ILE A 231 -32.75 11.30 -14.06
N ILE A 232 -32.59 10.00 -14.32
CA ILE A 232 -32.00 9.07 -13.35
C ILE A 232 -30.49 9.33 -13.19
N VAL A 233 -29.79 9.63 -14.29
CA VAL A 233 -28.33 9.90 -14.27
C VAL A 233 -28.00 11.13 -13.42
N LYS A 234 -28.84 12.16 -13.41
CA LYS A 234 -28.58 13.39 -12.65
C LYS A 234 -28.75 13.24 -11.14
N ARG A 235 -29.39 12.17 -10.66
CA ARG A 235 -29.68 11.96 -9.22
C ARG A 235 -28.66 11.06 -8.51
N SER A 236 -27.69 10.50 -9.23
CA SER A 236 -26.70 9.55 -8.72
C SER A 236 -25.25 10.06 -8.79
N ILE A 237 -25.06 11.35 -9.05
CA ILE A 237 -23.78 12.08 -8.95
C ILE A 237 -23.87 12.99 -7.74
#